data_AF-A0AAW9CRW4-F1
#
_entry.id   AF-A0AAW9CRW4-F1
#
_cell.length_a   1.000
_cell.length_b   1.000
_cell.length_c   1.000
_cell.angle_alpha   90.00
_cell.angle_beta   90.00
_cell.angle_gamma   90.00
#
_symmetry.space_group_name_H-M   'P 1'
#
loop_
_entity.id
_entity.type
_entity.pdbx_description
1 polymer ?
#
loop_
_entity_poly.entity_id
_entity_poly.type
_entity_poly.pdbx_seq_one_letter_code
_entity_poly.pdbx_strand_id
1 'polypeptide(L)'
;MAIYHLSVSNVSRASGSRATATLSYITGKRVHDERRGETYDYGRKERVLRVGTLLPEGAPAEFADPAVLFNAVELHETGRTARPAKKIVVALPREFTPRQRVQALEEYIRENLNADGYAATYAIHEDREGNNPHAHILVANRQIDPATGGWARLKQRMEYVLDERGERVPLIDPETGRQKTDKRGRRQWKRTSVSLNPLDRKAKLKALRESWAKTCNARLDETARIDHRSLEDQGSDLEPTIHEGYAARAIERAGGVSERCEANREIRRSNGLLTAIRTELGRIFDRLGELFAAKIRQLRQRQARPEPAREPNWRYFEGDARRQLEADRADHTAAIRGKLMGAKADVRNREEWWRSHGTEEFEAAKQIIDVARAASREARDANVFKRGRLLRNAEQVAGEQSEKLRGAVPWLEDTDIPSDWDQANRFRMRATKAIHDHDMQPRTGLVDELERRLEQAERAEGEKPSPEQVKALALRMAEQRERAAEDPTQDMNRPEPSGDEPLDLSEPEDLGESGPFEERSAPRTKADLLREIRQRADRRTGQQEAEQRQIDPWQAQPPQRRGHGR
;
A
#
# COMPACT_ATOMS: atom_id res chain seq x y z
N MET A 1 -16.15 17.44 -15.68
CA MET A 1 -15.50 16.24 -15.15
C MET A 1 -15.48 16.34 -13.64
N ALA A 2 -16.03 15.32 -13.01
CA ALA A 2 -16.03 15.17 -11.58
C ALA A 2 -14.58 15.12 -11.07
N ILE A 3 -14.35 15.77 -9.93
CA ILE A 3 -13.03 15.81 -9.28
C ILE A 3 -13.22 15.27 -7.87
N TYR A 4 -12.30 14.41 -7.45
CA TYR A 4 -12.26 13.97 -6.07
C TYR A 4 -11.62 15.04 -5.17
N HIS A 5 -12.32 15.47 -4.12
CA HIS A 5 -11.73 16.19 -3.01
C HIS A 5 -12.44 15.81 -1.72
N LEU A 6 -11.66 15.42 -0.70
CA LEU A 6 -12.13 15.31 0.68
C LEU A 6 -11.01 15.72 1.63
N SER A 7 -11.26 16.76 2.42
CA SER A 7 -10.39 17.21 3.50
C SER A 7 -11.11 17.19 4.84
N VAL A 8 -10.38 16.86 5.91
CA VAL A 8 -10.89 16.87 7.28
C VAL A 8 -9.95 17.71 8.12
N SER A 9 -10.51 18.68 8.85
CA SER A 9 -9.76 19.55 9.76
C SER A 9 -10.47 19.67 11.11
N ASN A 10 -9.70 20.06 12.12
CA ASN A 10 -10.22 20.23 13.47
C ASN A 10 -10.64 21.67 13.71
N VAL A 11 -11.80 21.86 14.31
CA VAL A 11 -12.14 23.12 14.96
C VAL A 11 -11.54 23.06 16.35
N SER A 12 -10.38 23.69 16.54
CA SER A 12 -9.60 23.64 17.78
C SER A 12 -9.59 24.98 18.49
N ARG A 13 -9.88 24.97 19.79
CA ARG A 13 -9.76 26.18 20.62
C ARG A 13 -8.33 26.66 20.75
N ALA A 14 -7.36 25.74 20.70
CA ALA A 14 -5.94 26.08 20.77
C ALA A 14 -5.49 26.96 19.59
N SER A 15 -6.08 26.78 18.41
CA SER A 15 -5.85 27.60 17.21
C SER A 15 -6.82 28.79 17.11
N GLY A 16 -7.58 29.10 18.18
CA GLY A 16 -8.59 30.15 18.16
C GLY A 16 -9.79 29.84 17.24
N SER A 17 -10.09 28.58 16.95
CA SER A 17 -11.29 28.22 16.19
C SER A 17 -12.44 27.83 17.14
N ARG A 18 -13.68 28.09 16.70
CA ARG A 18 -14.91 27.81 17.46
C ARG A 18 -15.95 27.16 16.56
N ALA A 19 -16.77 26.27 17.12
CA ALA A 19 -17.81 25.57 16.38
C ALA A 19 -18.91 26.54 15.93
N THR A 20 -19.36 27.43 16.81
CA THR A 20 -20.33 28.52 16.56
C THR A 20 -19.85 29.48 15.46
N ALA A 21 -18.58 29.93 15.52
CA ALA A 21 -17.98 30.76 14.47
C ALA A 21 -17.90 30.02 13.13
N THR A 22 -17.48 28.75 13.14
CA THR A 22 -17.41 27.93 11.92
C THR A 22 -18.81 27.68 11.35
N LEU A 23 -19.81 27.47 12.20
CA LEU A 23 -21.20 27.31 11.79
C LEU A 23 -21.71 28.58 11.10
N SER A 24 -21.49 29.75 11.69
CA SER A 24 -21.84 31.02 11.07
C SER A 24 -21.18 31.17 9.70
N TYR A 25 -19.88 30.88 9.62
CA TYR A 25 -19.12 30.95 8.38
C TYR A 25 -19.67 30.04 7.28
N ILE A 26 -19.96 28.77 7.57
CA ILE A 26 -20.43 27.84 6.54
C ILE A 26 -21.91 28.03 6.19
N THR A 27 -22.74 28.51 7.10
CA THR A 27 -24.18 28.68 6.81
C THR A 27 -24.51 30.08 6.29
N GLY A 28 -23.57 31.03 6.43
CA GLY A 28 -23.82 32.45 6.20
C GLY A 28 -24.81 33.05 7.21
N LYS A 29 -25.22 32.32 8.25
CA LYS A 29 -26.17 32.79 9.27
C LYS A 29 -25.44 33.45 10.43
N ARG A 30 -26.14 34.36 11.11
CA ARG A 30 -25.69 34.93 12.38
C ARG A 30 -25.85 33.87 13.48
N VAL A 31 -24.80 33.64 14.28
CA VAL A 31 -24.79 32.64 15.36
C VAL A 31 -24.22 33.27 16.62
N HIS A 32 -24.93 33.14 17.73
CA HIS A 32 -24.45 33.55 19.05
C HIS A 32 -23.70 32.40 19.74
N ASP A 33 -22.58 32.70 20.38
CA ASP A 33 -21.77 31.79 21.19
C ASP A 33 -22.07 32.06 22.67
N GLU A 34 -22.86 31.17 23.28
CA GLU A 34 -23.33 31.31 24.65
C GLU A 34 -22.20 31.22 25.68
N ARG A 35 -21.12 30.49 25.36
CA ARG A 35 -19.98 30.32 26.26
C ARG A 35 -19.18 31.62 26.40
N ARG A 36 -19.16 32.46 25.36
CA ARG A 36 -18.38 33.72 25.33
C ARG A 36 -19.24 34.98 25.34
N GLY A 37 -20.53 34.87 25.06
CA GLY A 37 -21.40 36.02 24.81
C GLY A 37 -21.06 36.76 23.51
N GLU A 38 -20.38 36.11 22.56
CA GLU A 38 -19.98 36.71 21.28
C GLU A 38 -20.96 36.32 20.18
N THR A 39 -21.18 37.21 19.19
CA THR A 39 -22.02 36.90 18.02
C THR A 39 -21.18 36.96 16.75
N TYR A 40 -21.25 35.90 15.94
CA TYR A 40 -20.54 35.79 14.69
C TYR A 40 -21.48 35.99 13.49
N ASP A 41 -21.04 36.79 12.52
CA ASP A 41 -21.74 37.07 11.27
C ASP A 41 -20.70 37.32 10.15
N TYR A 42 -20.44 36.32 9.34
CA TYR A 42 -19.42 36.37 8.28
C TYR A 42 -19.97 36.75 6.90
N GLY A 43 -21.29 36.99 6.78
CA GLY A 43 -21.96 37.27 5.51
C GLY A 43 -21.90 36.11 4.50
N ARG A 44 -22.07 36.42 3.20
CA ARG A 44 -21.96 35.49 2.06
C ARG A 44 -23.08 34.45 1.89
N LYS A 45 -24.29 34.78 2.37
CA LYS A 45 -25.48 33.93 2.22
C LYS A 45 -25.78 33.57 0.76
N GLU A 46 -25.43 34.45 -0.17
CA GLU A 46 -25.63 34.26 -1.60
C GLU A 46 -24.86 33.08 -2.20
N ARG A 47 -23.83 32.57 -1.51
CA ARG A 47 -23.04 31.41 -1.95
C ARG A 47 -23.56 30.08 -1.39
N VAL A 48 -24.51 30.13 -0.46
CA VAL A 48 -25.03 28.96 0.25
C VAL A 48 -26.32 28.50 -0.42
N LEU A 49 -26.26 27.35 -1.08
CA LEU A 49 -27.40 26.77 -1.80
C LEU A 49 -28.36 26.04 -0.87
N ARG A 50 -27.82 25.32 0.11
CA ARG A 50 -28.60 24.48 1.04
C ARG A 50 -27.87 24.35 2.36
N VAL A 51 -28.63 24.35 3.44
CA VAL A 51 -28.18 23.95 4.78
C VAL A 51 -29.09 22.86 5.30
N GLY A 52 -28.52 21.85 5.95
CA GLY A 52 -29.29 20.79 6.61
C GLY A 52 -28.54 20.25 7.83
N THR A 53 -29.30 19.76 8.81
CA THR A 53 -28.76 19.15 10.03
C THR A 53 -29.31 17.74 10.13
N LEU A 54 -28.41 16.77 10.31
CA LEU A 54 -28.72 15.35 10.41
C LEU A 54 -28.28 14.86 11.79
N LEU A 55 -29.19 14.21 12.49
CA LEU A 55 -28.99 13.73 13.86
C LEU A 55 -28.87 12.20 13.91
N PRO A 56 -28.02 11.65 14.79
CA PRO A 56 -27.98 10.21 15.05
C PRO A 56 -29.21 9.78 15.86
N GLU A 57 -29.40 8.47 15.98
CA GLU A 57 -30.43 7.90 16.84
C GLU A 57 -30.23 8.35 18.30
N GLY A 58 -31.35 8.62 18.99
CA GLY A 58 -31.37 9.09 20.38
C GLY A 58 -30.97 10.56 20.60
N ALA A 59 -30.58 11.30 19.55
CA ALA A 59 -30.26 12.71 19.68
C ALA A 59 -31.46 13.57 20.12
N PRO A 60 -31.26 14.56 21.01
CA PRO A 60 -32.29 15.52 21.37
C PRO A 60 -32.86 16.23 20.14
N ALA A 61 -34.18 16.32 20.03
CA ALA A 61 -34.86 16.92 18.88
C ALA A 61 -34.47 18.41 18.67
N GLU A 62 -34.16 19.12 19.75
CA GLU A 62 -33.69 20.51 19.73
C GLU A 62 -32.37 20.69 18.97
N PHE A 63 -31.54 19.64 18.86
CA PHE A 63 -30.30 19.68 18.08
C PHE A 63 -30.54 19.75 16.57
N ALA A 64 -31.79 19.63 16.11
CA ALA A 64 -32.17 19.92 14.74
C ALA A 64 -31.91 21.40 14.39
N ASP A 65 -31.94 22.29 15.39
CA ASP A 65 -31.36 23.63 15.26
C ASP A 65 -29.83 23.55 15.41
N PRO A 66 -29.06 23.86 14.34
CA PRO A 66 -27.61 23.80 14.41
C PRO A 66 -27.01 24.77 15.43
N ALA A 67 -27.65 25.92 15.70
CA ALA A 67 -27.14 26.86 16.70
C ALA A 67 -27.22 26.26 18.11
N VAL A 68 -28.31 25.55 18.42
CA VAL A 68 -28.48 24.83 19.69
C VAL A 68 -27.45 23.69 19.79
N LEU A 69 -27.33 22.85 18.76
CA LEU A 69 -26.37 21.75 18.71
C LEU A 69 -24.91 22.20 18.98
N PHE A 70 -24.47 23.26 18.28
CA PHE A 70 -23.07 23.68 18.38
C PHE A 70 -22.77 24.55 19.61
N ASN A 71 -23.77 25.22 20.20
CA ASN A 71 -23.61 25.79 21.55
C ASN A 71 -23.55 24.68 22.61
N ALA A 72 -24.40 23.66 22.52
CA ALA A 72 -24.39 22.54 23.45
C ALA A 72 -23.04 21.82 23.49
N VAL A 73 -22.40 21.56 22.34
CA VAL A 73 -21.07 20.94 22.31
C VAL A 73 -19.96 21.89 22.78
N GLU A 74 -20.06 23.20 22.54
CA GLU A 74 -19.12 24.18 23.07
C GLU A 74 -19.22 24.30 24.59
N LEU A 75 -20.42 24.31 25.16
CA LEU A 75 -20.62 24.36 26.61
C LEU A 75 -20.18 23.05 27.29
N HIS A 76 -20.42 21.91 26.66
CA HIS A 76 -20.04 20.60 27.19
C HIS A 76 -18.51 20.40 27.25
N GLU A 77 -17.77 20.97 26.30
CA GLU A 77 -16.31 20.88 26.29
C GLU A 77 -15.69 21.93 27.23
N THR A 78 -15.01 21.47 28.28
CA THR A 78 -14.43 22.36 29.31
C THR A 78 -12.95 22.72 29.07
N GLY A 79 -12.24 21.93 28.27
CA GLY A 79 -10.80 22.14 28.04
C GLY A 79 -10.47 23.38 27.21
N ARG A 80 -9.40 24.10 27.57
CA ARG A 80 -8.88 25.25 26.80
C ARG A 80 -8.37 24.84 25.40
N THR A 81 -7.90 23.62 25.25
CA THR A 81 -7.41 23.03 23.98
C THR A 81 -8.45 22.10 23.35
N ALA A 82 -9.70 22.13 23.81
CA ALA A 82 -10.74 21.24 23.31
C ALA A 82 -10.98 21.43 21.81
N ARG A 83 -11.42 20.35 21.17
CA ARG A 83 -11.79 20.28 19.76
C ARG A 83 -13.28 20.00 19.67
N PRO A 84 -14.14 21.03 19.77
CA PRO A 84 -15.61 20.87 19.85
C PRO A 84 -16.22 20.34 18.55
N ALA A 85 -15.59 20.59 17.39
CA ALA A 85 -16.10 20.12 16.11
C ALA A 85 -14.99 19.67 15.16
N LYS A 86 -15.37 18.90 14.12
CA LYS A 86 -14.55 18.64 12.93
C LYS A 86 -15.24 19.23 11.72
N LYS A 87 -14.45 19.78 10.80
CA LYS A 87 -14.91 20.27 9.51
C LYS A 87 -14.46 19.30 8.44
N ILE A 88 -15.41 18.74 7.71
CA ILE A 88 -15.15 17.95 6.50
C ILE A 88 -15.55 18.81 5.31
N VAL A 89 -14.73 18.83 4.26
CA VAL A 89 -15.06 19.51 3.00
C VAL A 89 -14.98 18.49 1.89
N VAL A 90 -16.05 18.38 1.10
CA VAL A 90 -16.13 17.49 -0.06
C VAL A 90 -16.43 18.28 -1.32
N ALA A 91 -15.77 17.94 -2.44
CA ALA A 91 -16.22 18.40 -3.75
C ALA A 91 -17.45 17.58 -4.16
N LEU A 92 -18.46 18.27 -4.70
CA LEU A 92 -19.65 17.64 -5.27
C LEU A 92 -19.45 17.53 -6.79
N PRO A 93 -19.74 16.38 -7.42
CA PRO A 93 -19.68 16.30 -8.88
C PRO A 93 -20.59 17.33 -9.56
N ARG A 94 -20.08 17.98 -10.61
CA ARG A 94 -20.85 18.98 -11.38
C ARG A 94 -21.95 18.33 -12.19
N GLU A 95 -21.72 17.07 -12.55
CA GLU A 95 -22.60 16.16 -13.27
C GLU A 95 -23.86 15.83 -12.46
N PHE A 96 -23.83 16.01 -11.13
CA PHE A 96 -25.03 15.81 -10.30
C PHE A 96 -26.00 16.97 -10.43
N THR A 97 -27.27 16.62 -10.61
CA THR A 97 -28.39 17.53 -10.36
C THR A 97 -28.37 18.04 -8.91
N PRO A 98 -28.94 19.21 -8.61
CA PRO A 98 -29.02 19.72 -7.24
C PRO A 98 -29.62 18.72 -6.25
N ARG A 99 -30.63 17.94 -6.68
CA ARG A 99 -31.25 16.88 -5.86
C ARG A 99 -30.26 15.75 -5.58
N GLN A 100 -29.54 15.26 -6.59
CA GLN A 100 -28.53 14.21 -6.40
C GLN A 100 -27.40 14.66 -5.48
N ARG A 101 -26.96 15.93 -5.56
CA ARG A 101 -25.96 16.49 -4.65
C ARG A 101 -26.40 16.38 -3.19
N VAL A 102 -27.65 16.76 -2.89
CA VAL A 102 -28.21 16.64 -1.54
C VAL A 102 -28.32 15.17 -1.13
N GLN A 103 -28.90 14.32 -1.98
CA GLN A 103 -29.09 12.90 -1.66
C GLN A 103 -27.77 12.18 -1.36
N ALA A 104 -26.76 12.33 -2.21
CA ALA A 104 -25.45 11.73 -2.01
C ALA A 104 -24.77 12.25 -0.74
N LEU A 105 -24.86 13.55 -0.46
CA LEU A 105 -24.29 14.15 0.73
C LEU A 105 -24.96 13.65 2.02
N GLU A 106 -26.30 13.61 2.04
CA GLU A 106 -27.03 13.18 3.23
C GLU A 106 -26.92 11.66 3.47
N GLU A 107 -26.91 10.84 2.42
CA GLU A 107 -26.60 9.41 2.50
C GLU A 107 -25.22 9.19 3.11
N TYR A 108 -24.20 9.87 2.57
CA TYR A 108 -22.84 9.81 3.09
C TYR A 108 -22.76 10.20 4.57
N ILE A 109 -23.44 11.29 4.97
CA ILE A 109 -23.47 11.72 6.38
C ILE A 109 -24.16 10.67 7.26
N ARG A 110 -25.33 10.15 6.84
CA ARG A 110 -26.07 9.15 7.61
C ARG A 110 -25.24 7.89 7.87
N GLU A 111 -24.64 7.35 6.82
CA GLU A 111 -23.89 6.09 6.89
C GLU A 111 -22.57 6.22 7.65
N ASN A 112 -21.87 7.35 7.51
CA ASN A 112 -20.50 7.46 8.01
C ASN A 112 -20.37 8.20 9.34
N LEU A 113 -21.34 9.06 9.68
CA LEU A 113 -21.30 9.92 10.85
C LEU A 113 -22.46 9.61 11.79
N ASN A 114 -23.71 9.63 11.32
CA ASN A 114 -24.87 9.43 12.19
C ASN A 114 -24.97 7.99 12.70
N ALA A 115 -24.66 6.99 11.86
CA ALA A 115 -24.56 5.60 12.29
C ALA A 115 -23.50 5.39 13.38
N ASP A 116 -22.46 6.24 13.39
CA ASP A 116 -21.43 6.28 14.44
C ASP A 116 -21.84 7.20 15.63
N GLY A 117 -23.08 7.68 15.70
CA GLY A 117 -23.55 8.53 16.79
C GLY A 117 -23.14 10.00 16.71
N TYR A 118 -22.66 10.49 15.56
CA TYR A 118 -22.31 11.90 15.40
C TYR A 118 -23.44 12.74 14.81
N ALA A 119 -23.73 13.88 15.43
CA ALA A 119 -24.58 14.92 14.86
C ALA A 119 -23.76 15.82 13.92
N ALA A 120 -24.33 16.13 12.75
CA ALA A 120 -23.66 16.93 11.73
C ALA A 120 -24.59 17.95 11.09
N THR A 121 -24.05 19.11 10.77
CA THR A 121 -24.71 20.13 9.94
C THR A 121 -23.89 20.35 8.69
N TYR A 122 -24.53 20.31 7.53
CA TYR A 122 -23.89 20.57 6.25
C TYR A 122 -24.39 21.88 5.63
N ALA A 123 -23.53 22.49 4.81
CA ALA A 123 -23.86 23.58 3.93
C ALA A 123 -23.26 23.33 2.55
N ILE A 124 -24.10 23.34 1.52
CA ILE A 124 -23.68 23.25 0.11
C ILE A 124 -23.39 24.65 -0.41
N HIS A 125 -22.19 24.84 -0.92
CA HIS A 125 -21.67 26.08 -1.46
C HIS A 125 -21.42 25.94 -2.96
N GLU A 126 -21.56 27.06 -3.67
CA GLU A 126 -21.16 27.18 -5.06
C GLU A 126 -20.50 28.54 -5.30
N ASP A 127 -19.55 28.60 -6.23
CA ASP A 127 -18.97 29.88 -6.65
C ASP A 127 -19.93 30.62 -7.58
N ARG A 128 -19.65 31.89 -7.85
CA ARG A 128 -20.51 32.73 -8.69
C ARG A 128 -20.67 32.21 -10.12
N GLU A 129 -19.71 31.42 -10.58
CA GLU A 129 -19.62 30.90 -11.94
C GLU A 129 -20.19 29.48 -12.07
N GLY A 130 -20.65 28.85 -10.98
CA GLY A 130 -21.22 27.49 -11.02
C GLY A 130 -20.20 26.38 -11.30
N ASN A 131 -18.92 26.65 -11.06
CA ASN A 131 -17.81 25.77 -11.43
C ASN A 131 -17.31 24.90 -10.27
N ASN A 132 -17.54 25.30 -9.03
CA ASN A 132 -17.00 24.61 -7.85
C ASN A 132 -18.06 24.32 -6.78
N PRO A 133 -19.04 23.44 -7.06
CA PRO A 133 -19.95 22.97 -6.04
C PRO A 133 -19.21 22.11 -5.00
N HIS A 134 -19.31 22.50 -3.74
CA HIS A 134 -18.68 21.79 -2.62
C HIS A 134 -19.56 21.86 -1.39
N ALA A 135 -19.40 20.91 -0.46
CA ALA A 135 -20.11 20.93 0.80
C ALA A 135 -19.14 21.06 1.97
N HIS A 136 -19.49 21.92 2.91
CA HIS A 136 -18.91 21.93 4.24
C HIS A 136 -19.80 21.12 5.18
N ILE A 137 -19.24 20.14 5.88
CA ILE A 137 -19.91 19.34 6.90
C ILE A 137 -19.23 19.65 8.23
N LEU A 138 -19.95 20.28 9.14
CA LEU A 138 -19.51 20.51 10.51
C LEU A 138 -20.08 19.40 11.38
N VAL A 139 -19.19 18.65 12.03
CA VAL A 139 -19.53 17.49 12.86
C VAL A 139 -19.26 17.84 14.31
N ALA A 140 -20.26 17.69 15.19
CA ALA A 140 -20.03 17.79 16.62
C ALA A 140 -19.04 16.69 17.02
N ASN A 141 -17.86 17.06 17.54
CA ASN A 141 -16.74 16.12 17.69
C ASN A 141 -16.86 15.28 18.97
N ARG A 142 -18.06 14.83 19.28
CA ARG A 142 -18.43 13.90 20.36
C ARG A 142 -19.69 13.14 19.93
N GLN A 143 -19.71 11.84 20.18
CA GLN A 143 -20.88 11.00 19.89
C GLN A 143 -22.01 11.31 20.88
N ILE A 144 -23.24 11.11 20.45
CA ILE A 144 -24.42 11.09 21.29
C ILE A 144 -24.74 9.63 21.61
N ASP A 145 -25.00 9.38 22.88
CA ASP A 145 -25.41 8.06 23.37
C ASP A 145 -26.88 7.82 23.02
N PRO A 146 -27.23 6.75 22.29
CA PRO A 146 -28.58 6.54 21.78
C PRO A 146 -29.60 6.25 22.89
N ALA A 147 -29.17 5.75 24.05
CA ALA A 147 -30.06 5.40 25.16
C ALA A 147 -30.38 6.61 26.04
N THR A 148 -29.43 7.53 26.19
CA THR A 148 -29.58 8.69 27.09
C THR A 148 -29.81 10.00 26.37
N GLY A 149 -29.50 10.08 25.07
CA GLY A 149 -29.45 11.33 24.30
C GLY A 149 -28.34 12.30 24.76
N GLY A 150 -27.51 11.87 25.71
CA GLY A 150 -26.41 12.66 26.24
C GLY A 150 -25.13 12.52 25.41
N TRP A 151 -24.23 13.47 25.61
CA TRP A 151 -22.88 13.41 25.06
C TRP A 151 -22.09 12.22 25.64
N ALA A 152 -21.44 11.43 24.79
CA ALA A 152 -20.61 10.28 25.19
C ALA A 152 -19.61 10.68 26.28
N ARG A 153 -19.59 9.96 27.42
CA ARG A 153 -18.92 10.39 28.66
C ARG A 153 -17.42 10.66 28.50
N LEU A 154 -16.70 9.76 27.82
CA LEU A 154 -15.24 9.83 27.68
C LEU A 154 -14.82 10.03 26.22
N LYS A 155 -13.97 11.04 25.97
CA LYS A 155 -13.30 11.23 24.66
C LYS A 155 -11.95 10.53 24.57
N GLN A 156 -11.34 10.28 25.71
CA GLN A 156 -10.02 9.70 25.83
C GLN A 156 -9.99 8.85 27.09
N ARG A 157 -9.17 7.80 27.07
CA ARG A 157 -8.83 7.05 28.27
C ARG A 157 -7.32 6.91 28.39
N MET A 158 -6.86 6.85 29.62
CA MET A 158 -5.45 6.66 29.92
C MET A 158 -5.15 5.17 29.98
N GLU A 159 -4.48 4.65 28.96
CA GLU A 159 -4.02 3.26 28.89
C GLU A 159 -2.57 3.17 29.35
N TYR A 160 -2.17 2.00 29.87
CA TYR A 160 -0.77 1.76 30.17
C TYR A 160 0.02 1.62 28.88
N VAL A 161 1.20 2.22 28.82
CA VAL A 161 2.15 1.94 27.75
C VAL A 161 2.70 0.55 28.01
N LEU A 162 2.60 -0.33 27.01
CA LEU A 162 3.13 -1.69 27.07
C LEU A 162 4.47 -1.73 26.32
N ASP A 163 5.39 -2.55 26.80
CA ASP A 163 6.61 -2.88 26.07
C ASP A 163 6.36 -3.98 25.02
N GLU A 164 7.40 -4.42 24.32
CA GLU A 164 7.34 -5.46 23.29
C GLU A 164 6.82 -6.81 23.81
N ARG A 165 6.79 -7.01 25.14
CA ARG A 165 6.30 -8.23 25.79
C ARG A 165 4.87 -8.07 26.32
N GLY A 166 4.22 -6.92 26.06
CA GLY A 166 2.90 -6.62 26.57
C GLY A 166 2.89 -6.22 28.05
N GLU A 167 4.05 -6.03 28.68
CA GLU A 167 4.17 -5.65 30.09
C GLU A 167 4.13 -4.13 30.25
N ARG A 168 3.61 -3.65 31.38
CA ARG A 168 3.47 -2.21 31.62
C ARG A 168 4.86 -1.59 31.74
N VAL A 169 5.11 -0.47 31.06
CA VAL A 169 6.37 0.26 31.18
C VAL A 169 6.39 1.04 32.49
N PRO A 170 7.38 0.87 33.39
CA PRO A 170 7.45 1.60 34.65
C PRO A 170 7.72 3.09 34.42
N LEU A 171 7.14 3.96 35.25
CA LEU A 171 7.45 5.38 35.22
C LEU A 171 8.72 5.64 36.05
N ILE A 172 9.84 5.88 35.40
CA ILE A 172 11.16 6.09 36.05
C ILE A 172 11.37 7.56 36.41
N ASP A 173 11.96 7.80 37.58
CA ASP A 173 12.44 9.11 37.98
C ASP A 173 13.79 9.43 37.31
N PRO A 174 13.90 10.51 36.51
CA PRO A 174 15.14 10.85 35.82
C PRO A 174 16.33 11.13 36.74
N GLU A 175 16.09 11.60 37.96
CA GLU A 175 17.17 11.98 38.90
C GLU A 175 17.68 10.78 39.69
N THR A 176 16.79 9.88 40.09
CA THR A 176 17.15 8.74 40.94
C THR A 176 17.32 7.43 40.19
N GLY A 177 16.86 7.35 38.93
CA GLY A 177 16.85 6.14 38.11
C GLY A 177 15.92 5.03 38.63
N ARG A 178 15.15 5.29 39.70
CA ARG A 178 14.23 4.33 40.32
C ARG A 178 12.80 4.53 39.83
N GLN A 179 11.98 3.48 39.90
CA GLN A 179 10.57 3.59 39.58
C GLN A 179 9.86 4.51 40.58
N LYS A 180 9.12 5.49 40.06
CA LYS A 180 8.30 6.39 40.88
C LYS A 180 7.25 5.60 41.66
N THR A 181 7.12 5.94 42.91
CA THR A 181 6.04 5.50 43.79
C THR A 181 5.17 6.70 44.16
N ASP A 182 3.87 6.49 44.35
CA ASP A 182 3.00 7.55 44.86
C ASP A 182 3.18 7.75 46.37
N LYS A 183 2.45 8.73 46.93
CA LYS A 183 2.44 9.04 48.37
C LYS A 183 2.02 7.87 49.27
N ARG A 184 1.46 6.80 48.71
CA ARG A 184 1.05 5.57 49.41
C ARG A 184 2.00 4.40 49.14
N GLY A 185 3.15 4.65 48.51
CA GLY A 185 4.15 3.63 48.19
C GLY A 185 3.83 2.76 46.98
N ARG A 186 2.79 3.08 46.18
CA ARG A 186 2.39 2.25 45.03
C ARG A 186 3.20 2.60 43.80
N ARG A 187 3.78 1.59 43.16
CA ARG A 187 4.57 1.71 41.91
C ARG A 187 3.76 2.35 40.79
N GLN A 188 4.34 3.33 40.11
CA GLN A 188 3.72 4.07 39.02
C GLN A 188 4.18 3.53 37.66
N TRP A 189 3.25 3.53 36.71
CA TRP A 189 3.47 3.03 35.35
C TRP A 189 3.26 4.16 34.36
N LYS A 190 3.98 4.10 33.24
CA LYS A 190 3.81 5.04 32.12
C LYS A 190 2.43 4.81 31.52
N ARG A 191 1.70 5.90 31.34
CA ARG A 191 0.37 5.89 30.74
C ARG A 191 0.34 6.83 29.56
N THR A 192 -0.39 6.46 28.52
CA THR A 192 -0.63 7.32 27.35
C THR A 192 -2.12 7.59 27.21
N SER A 193 -2.45 8.75 26.68
CA SER A 193 -3.83 9.09 26.36
C SER A 193 -4.18 8.50 25.01
N VAL A 194 -5.18 7.61 24.98
CA VAL A 194 -5.72 7.04 23.76
C VAL A 194 -7.05 7.72 23.45
N SER A 195 -7.16 8.30 22.25
CA SER A 195 -8.43 8.88 21.79
C SER A 195 -9.44 7.78 21.53
N LEU A 196 -10.58 7.88 22.21
CA LEU A 196 -11.73 6.98 21.99
C LEU A 196 -12.57 7.42 20.80
N ASN A 197 -12.40 8.65 20.33
CA ASN A 197 -13.14 9.21 19.21
C ASN A 197 -12.67 8.57 17.88
N PRO A 198 -13.52 7.80 17.17
CA PRO A 198 -13.14 7.18 15.90
C PRO A 198 -12.67 8.16 14.83
N LEU A 199 -13.17 9.41 14.81
CA LEU A 199 -12.79 10.43 13.83
C LEU A 199 -11.34 10.93 14.00
N ASP A 200 -10.63 10.55 15.08
CA ASP A 200 -9.20 10.80 15.24
C ASP A 200 -8.31 9.69 14.68
N ARG A 201 -8.88 8.55 14.25
CA ARG A 201 -8.13 7.40 13.75
C ARG A 201 -7.87 7.53 12.24
N LYS A 202 -6.62 7.25 11.81
CA LYS A 202 -6.22 7.24 10.40
C LYS A 202 -7.07 6.28 9.55
N ALA A 203 -7.42 5.13 10.12
CA ALA A 203 -8.30 4.15 9.46
C ALA A 203 -9.69 4.72 9.15
N LYS A 204 -10.32 5.43 10.10
CA LYS A 204 -11.63 6.08 9.85
C LYS A 204 -11.53 7.15 8.77
N LEU A 205 -10.44 7.94 8.74
CA LEU A 205 -10.23 8.92 7.66
C LEU A 205 -10.14 8.26 6.27
N LYS A 206 -9.44 7.11 6.15
CA LYS A 206 -9.39 6.35 4.90
C LYS A 206 -10.78 5.84 4.51
N ALA A 207 -11.53 5.27 5.46
CA ALA A 207 -12.89 4.79 5.22
C ALA A 207 -13.85 5.92 4.76
N LEU A 208 -13.76 7.11 5.37
CA LEU A 208 -14.54 8.29 4.96
C LEU A 208 -14.24 8.69 3.51
N ARG A 209 -12.96 8.69 3.13
CA ARG A 209 -12.51 9.00 1.76
C ARG A 209 -13.05 8.01 0.74
N GLU A 210 -12.90 6.73 1.04
CA GLU A 210 -13.39 5.64 0.19
C GLU A 210 -14.92 5.68 0.05
N SER A 211 -15.65 5.83 1.16
CA SER A 211 -17.11 5.88 1.15
C SER A 211 -17.64 7.07 0.34
N TRP A 212 -17.00 8.24 0.42
CA TRP A 212 -17.38 9.39 -0.41
C TRP A 212 -17.25 9.09 -1.91
N ALA A 213 -16.12 8.51 -2.33
CA ALA A 213 -15.92 8.12 -3.73
C ALA A 213 -16.96 7.07 -4.17
N LYS A 214 -17.24 6.06 -3.34
CA LYS A 214 -18.28 5.05 -3.62
C LYS A 214 -19.66 5.67 -3.78
N THR A 215 -20.07 6.54 -2.86
CA THR A 215 -21.36 7.23 -2.88
C THR A 215 -21.55 8.05 -4.15
N CYS A 216 -20.47 8.72 -4.60
CA CYS A 216 -20.49 9.47 -5.85
C CYS A 216 -20.53 8.55 -7.08
N ASN A 217 -19.64 7.55 -7.13
CA ASN A 217 -19.52 6.64 -8.27
C ASN A 217 -20.75 5.77 -8.50
N ALA A 218 -21.57 5.53 -7.48
CA ALA A 218 -22.87 4.88 -7.64
C ALA A 218 -23.85 5.67 -8.53
N ARG A 219 -23.58 6.95 -8.78
CA ARG A 219 -24.43 7.87 -9.55
C ARG A 219 -23.72 8.53 -10.73
N LEU A 220 -22.42 8.29 -10.89
CA LEU A 220 -21.62 8.82 -11.99
C LEU A 220 -21.49 7.75 -13.07
N ASP A 221 -21.57 8.20 -14.33
CA ASP A 221 -21.24 7.36 -15.48
C ASP A 221 -19.78 6.88 -15.41
N GLU A 222 -19.48 5.77 -16.07
CA GLU A 222 -18.15 5.15 -16.06
C GLU A 222 -17.02 6.11 -16.44
N THR A 223 -17.28 7.01 -17.39
CA THR A 223 -16.31 8.01 -17.88
C THR A 223 -16.07 9.17 -16.90
N ALA A 224 -16.94 9.34 -15.90
CA ALA A 224 -16.90 10.44 -14.94
C ALA A 224 -16.56 9.99 -13.51
N ARG A 225 -16.22 8.71 -13.30
CA ARG A 225 -15.91 8.16 -11.98
C ARG A 225 -14.69 8.83 -11.35
N ILE A 226 -14.72 8.91 -10.02
CA ILE A 226 -13.68 9.52 -9.19
C ILE A 226 -12.98 8.46 -8.32
N ASP A 227 -11.69 8.64 -8.05
CA ASP A 227 -10.93 7.78 -7.12
C ASP A 227 -10.37 8.62 -5.97
N HIS A 228 -10.41 8.05 -4.77
CA HIS A 228 -9.96 8.68 -3.53
C HIS A 228 -8.48 8.48 -3.23
N ARG A 229 -7.86 7.51 -3.90
CA ARG A 229 -6.45 7.14 -3.79
C ARG A 229 -5.57 8.08 -4.61
N SER A 230 -4.31 8.22 -4.22
CA SER A 230 -3.32 8.90 -5.06
C SER A 230 -3.10 8.11 -6.37
N LEU A 231 -2.53 8.76 -7.40
CA LEU A 231 -2.14 8.06 -8.63
C LEU A 231 -1.15 6.92 -8.34
N GLU A 232 -0.24 7.13 -7.39
CA GLU A 232 0.70 6.10 -6.90
C GLU A 232 -0.03 4.90 -6.27
N ASP A 233 -0.99 5.13 -5.37
CA ASP A 233 -1.79 4.07 -4.74
C ASP A 233 -2.71 3.33 -5.74
N GLN A 234 -2.94 3.91 -6.92
CA GLN A 234 -3.64 3.27 -8.04
C GLN A 234 -2.69 2.47 -8.95
N GLY A 235 -1.37 2.59 -8.77
CA GLY A 235 -0.38 2.02 -9.69
C GLY A 235 -0.33 2.74 -11.04
N SER A 236 -0.70 4.02 -11.08
CA SER A 236 -0.73 4.82 -12.30
C SER A 236 0.58 5.57 -12.52
N ASP A 237 1.15 5.44 -13.73
CA ASP A 237 2.35 6.19 -14.16
C ASP A 237 2.06 7.65 -14.53
N LEU A 238 0.81 8.11 -14.37
CA LEU A 238 0.46 9.50 -14.65
C LEU A 238 1.06 10.43 -13.59
N GLU A 239 1.59 11.58 -14.04
CA GLU A 239 2.14 12.58 -13.14
C GLU A 239 1.02 13.41 -12.48
N PRO A 240 0.96 13.54 -11.15
CA PRO A 240 -0.07 14.32 -10.48
C PRO A 240 0.14 15.83 -10.68
N THR A 241 -0.95 16.55 -10.93
CA THR A 241 -0.92 18.02 -11.00
C THR A 241 -0.73 18.66 -9.62
N ILE A 242 -0.08 19.83 -9.59
CA ILE A 242 0.18 20.62 -8.40
C ILE A 242 -1.03 21.51 -8.07
N HIS A 243 -1.32 21.72 -6.78
CA HIS A 243 -2.36 22.68 -6.37
C HIS A 243 -1.95 24.12 -6.70
N GLU A 244 -2.66 24.75 -7.64
CA GLU A 244 -2.33 26.08 -8.18
C GLU A 244 -2.52 27.19 -7.12
N GLY A 245 -3.62 27.13 -6.36
CA GLY A 245 -3.97 28.13 -5.35
C GLY A 245 -4.52 29.45 -5.93
N TYR A 246 -5.07 30.29 -5.05
CA TYR A 246 -5.71 31.56 -5.45
C TYR A 246 -4.72 32.55 -6.10
N ALA A 247 -3.50 32.64 -5.58
CA ALA A 247 -2.48 33.57 -6.08
C ALA A 247 -2.08 33.26 -7.53
N ALA A 248 -1.82 31.99 -7.86
CA ALA A 248 -1.51 31.57 -9.23
C ALA A 248 -2.64 31.92 -10.21
N ARG A 249 -3.89 31.66 -9.80
CA ARG A 249 -5.08 31.99 -10.61
C ARG A 249 -5.34 33.47 -10.74
N ALA A 250 -4.92 34.28 -9.76
CA ALA A 250 -5.02 35.74 -9.84
C ALA A 250 -4.02 36.30 -10.85
N ILE A 251 -2.79 35.77 -10.89
CA ILE A 251 -1.77 36.13 -11.89
C ILE A 251 -2.28 35.85 -13.31
N GLU A 252 -2.83 34.65 -13.55
CA GLU A 252 -3.41 34.31 -14.86
C GLU A 252 -4.60 35.19 -15.24
N ARG A 253 -5.47 35.53 -14.27
CA ARG A 253 -6.59 36.48 -14.51
C ARG A 253 -6.11 37.89 -14.84
N ALA A 254 -4.94 38.29 -14.35
CA ALA A 254 -4.31 39.56 -14.70
C ALA A 254 -3.55 39.51 -16.04
N GLY A 255 -3.58 38.38 -16.75
CA GLY A 255 -2.91 38.18 -18.04
C GLY A 255 -1.45 37.73 -17.93
N GLY A 256 -0.94 37.44 -16.73
CA GLY A 256 0.39 36.88 -16.52
C GLY A 256 0.42 35.35 -16.61
N VAL A 257 1.60 34.77 -16.75
CA VAL A 257 1.79 33.30 -16.73
C VAL A 257 2.28 32.88 -15.35
N SER A 258 1.56 32.00 -14.67
CA SER A 258 2.00 31.42 -13.41
C SER A 258 2.78 30.14 -13.65
N GLU A 259 3.99 30.03 -13.10
CA GLU A 259 4.83 28.82 -13.16
C GLU A 259 4.07 27.55 -12.77
N ARG A 260 3.23 27.62 -11.73
CA ARG A 260 2.41 26.48 -11.27
C ARG A 260 1.33 26.08 -12.28
N CYS A 261 0.72 27.07 -12.93
CA CYS A 261 -0.28 26.80 -13.97
C CYS A 261 0.39 26.26 -15.24
N GLU A 262 1.58 26.74 -15.58
CA GLU A 262 2.39 26.26 -16.70
C GLU A 262 2.88 24.83 -16.49
N ALA A 263 3.45 24.51 -15.32
CA ALA A 263 3.83 23.14 -14.96
C ALA A 263 2.62 22.19 -15.05
N ASN A 264 1.45 22.61 -14.57
CA ASN A 264 0.23 21.81 -14.73
C ASN A 264 -0.24 21.66 -16.18
N ARG A 265 -0.02 22.67 -17.05
CA ARG A 265 -0.28 22.55 -18.49
C ARG A 265 0.65 21.51 -19.11
N GLU A 266 1.92 21.49 -18.73
CA GLU A 266 2.90 20.47 -19.17
C GLU A 266 2.53 19.07 -18.68
N ILE A 267 2.26 18.89 -17.39
CA ILE A 267 1.82 17.62 -16.81
C ILE A 267 0.60 17.08 -17.55
N ARG A 268 -0.41 17.92 -17.80
CA ARG A 268 -1.60 17.52 -18.56
C ARG A 268 -1.29 17.13 -19.99
N ARG A 269 -0.36 17.83 -20.67
CA ARG A 269 0.11 17.47 -22.02
C ARG A 269 0.80 16.11 -22.03
N SER A 270 1.77 15.91 -21.13
CA SER A 270 2.52 14.65 -21.00
C SER A 270 1.59 13.47 -20.66
N ASN A 271 0.68 13.65 -19.70
CA ASN A 271 -0.32 12.63 -19.35
C ASN A 271 -1.25 12.34 -20.54
N GLY A 272 -1.66 13.36 -21.29
CA GLY A 272 -2.47 13.19 -22.50
C GLY A 272 -1.76 12.35 -23.56
N LEU A 273 -0.46 12.58 -23.77
CA LEU A 273 0.36 11.77 -24.68
C LEU A 273 0.49 10.32 -24.19
N LEU A 274 0.74 10.11 -22.90
CA LEU A 274 0.82 8.75 -22.32
C LEU A 274 -0.50 7.99 -22.50
N THR A 275 -1.64 8.63 -22.25
CA THR A 275 -2.96 8.02 -22.48
C THR A 275 -3.21 7.74 -23.95
N ALA A 276 -2.85 8.66 -24.85
CA ALA A 276 -2.98 8.46 -26.29
C ALA A 276 -2.14 7.28 -26.78
N ILE A 277 -0.87 7.20 -26.37
CA ILE A 277 0.02 6.07 -26.69
C ILE A 277 -0.56 4.76 -26.20
N ARG A 278 -1.06 4.70 -24.95
CA ARG A 278 -1.71 3.49 -24.41
C ARG A 278 -2.94 3.09 -25.23
N THR A 279 -3.73 4.07 -25.67
CA THR A 279 -4.92 3.82 -26.50
C THR A 279 -4.53 3.28 -27.87
N GLU A 280 -3.52 3.88 -28.52
CA GLU A 280 -3.01 3.41 -29.81
C GLU A 280 -2.40 2.01 -29.70
N LEU A 281 -1.63 1.73 -28.65
CA LEU A 281 -1.13 0.37 -28.40
C LEU A 281 -2.29 -0.62 -28.27
N GLY A 282 -3.35 -0.27 -27.53
CA GLY A 282 -4.57 -1.08 -27.43
C GLY A 282 -5.20 -1.35 -28.80
N ARG A 283 -5.40 -0.31 -29.62
CA ARG A 283 -5.93 -0.45 -30.98
C ARG A 283 -5.07 -1.33 -31.88
N ILE A 284 -3.75 -1.19 -31.79
CA ILE A 284 -2.80 -2.03 -32.53
C ILE A 284 -2.96 -3.50 -32.09
N PHE A 285 -3.04 -3.76 -30.78
CA PHE A 285 -3.27 -5.11 -30.27
C PHE A 285 -4.61 -5.70 -30.71
N ASP A 286 -5.69 -4.92 -30.67
CA ASP A 286 -7.01 -5.34 -31.14
C ASP A 286 -6.97 -5.65 -32.65
N ARG A 287 -6.36 -4.77 -33.45
CA ARG A 287 -6.23 -4.96 -34.90
C ARG A 287 -5.37 -6.15 -35.26
N LEU A 288 -4.28 -6.39 -34.53
CA LEU A 288 -3.49 -7.60 -34.66
C LEU A 288 -4.37 -8.83 -34.38
N GLY A 289 -5.17 -8.81 -33.31
CA GLY A 289 -6.13 -9.87 -32.99
C GLY A 289 -7.13 -10.13 -34.13
N GLU A 290 -7.69 -9.08 -34.73
CA GLU A 290 -8.60 -9.20 -35.88
C GLU A 290 -7.92 -9.79 -37.12
N LEU A 291 -6.70 -9.35 -37.44
CA LEU A 291 -5.93 -9.84 -38.57
C LEU A 291 -5.56 -11.31 -38.38
N PHE A 292 -5.14 -11.71 -37.18
CA PHE A 292 -4.93 -13.11 -36.84
C PHE A 292 -6.23 -13.93 -37.03
N ALA A 293 -7.36 -13.43 -36.54
CA ALA A 293 -8.65 -14.10 -36.70
C ALA A 293 -9.10 -14.22 -38.18
N ALA A 294 -8.85 -13.18 -38.98
CA ALA A 294 -9.16 -13.18 -40.42
C ALA A 294 -8.26 -14.16 -41.19
N LYS A 295 -6.97 -14.23 -40.83
CA LYS A 295 -6.04 -15.17 -41.44
C LYS A 295 -6.43 -16.62 -41.14
N ILE A 296 -6.83 -16.90 -39.89
CA ILE A 296 -7.38 -18.20 -39.49
C ILE A 296 -8.62 -18.55 -40.34
N ARG A 297 -9.55 -17.61 -40.55
CA ARG A 297 -10.74 -17.82 -41.40
C ARG A 297 -10.41 -18.13 -42.86
N GLN A 298 -9.46 -17.40 -43.44
CA GLN A 298 -9.04 -17.59 -44.83
C GLN A 298 -8.41 -18.97 -45.06
N LEU A 299 -7.61 -19.45 -44.10
CA LEU A 299 -7.05 -20.80 -44.15
C LEU A 299 -8.19 -21.85 -44.15
N ARG A 300 -9.34 -21.59 -43.50
CA ARG A 300 -10.45 -22.57 -43.45
C ARG A 300 -11.19 -22.78 -44.73
N GLN A 301 -11.34 -21.72 -45.50
CA GLN A 301 -12.05 -21.79 -46.77
C GLN A 301 -11.25 -22.50 -47.87
N ARG A 302 -9.91 -22.50 -47.79
CA ARG A 302 -9.04 -23.11 -48.81
C ARG A 302 -9.06 -24.63 -48.81
N GLN A 303 -9.60 -25.26 -47.78
CA GLN A 303 -9.38 -26.68 -47.53
C GLN A 303 -10.64 -27.55 -47.72
N ALA A 304 -11.76 -26.95 -48.14
CA ALA A 304 -13.05 -27.63 -48.27
C ALA A 304 -13.36 -28.17 -49.69
N ARG A 305 -12.38 -28.67 -50.46
CA ARG A 305 -12.61 -29.34 -51.77
C ARG A 305 -12.10 -30.79 -51.71
N PRO A 306 -12.97 -31.83 -51.83
CA PRO A 306 -12.56 -33.20 -51.51
C PRO A 306 -12.15 -34.04 -52.74
N GLU A 307 -11.15 -34.90 -52.57
CA GLU A 307 -10.88 -36.11 -53.37
C GLU A 307 -10.87 -37.35 -52.44
N PRO A 308 -11.17 -38.58 -52.94
CA PRO A 308 -11.54 -39.70 -52.08
C PRO A 308 -10.35 -40.47 -51.47
N ALA A 309 -10.59 -40.99 -50.25
CA ALA A 309 -9.63 -41.47 -49.28
C ALA A 309 -8.96 -42.83 -49.58
N ARG A 310 -7.73 -42.98 -49.08
CA ARG A 310 -6.94 -44.21 -48.96
C ARG A 310 -6.34 -44.27 -47.54
N GLU A 311 -6.23 -45.48 -46.97
CA GLU A 311 -5.83 -45.72 -45.57
C GLU A 311 -4.52 -45.02 -45.13
N PRO A 312 -4.44 -44.52 -43.87
CA PRO A 312 -3.31 -43.76 -43.35
C PRO A 312 -2.03 -44.58 -43.19
N ASN A 313 -0.98 -44.15 -43.87
CA ASN A 313 0.35 -44.73 -43.74
C ASN A 313 1.11 -44.21 -42.51
N TRP A 314 0.80 -44.73 -41.31
CA TRP A 314 1.44 -44.33 -40.05
C TRP A 314 2.96 -44.54 -40.00
N ARG A 315 3.49 -45.47 -40.83
CA ARG A 315 4.94 -45.72 -40.92
C ARG A 315 5.72 -44.52 -41.46
N TYR A 316 5.07 -43.65 -42.22
CA TYR A 316 5.68 -42.42 -42.71
C TYR A 316 6.06 -41.45 -41.58
N PHE A 317 5.28 -41.40 -40.49
CA PHE A 317 5.45 -40.46 -39.38
C PHE A 317 6.32 -41.00 -38.22
N GLU A 318 6.85 -42.22 -38.35
CA GLU A 318 7.59 -42.89 -37.28
C GLU A 318 8.86 -42.11 -36.88
N GLY A 319 9.59 -41.56 -37.85
CA GLY A 319 10.79 -40.75 -37.61
C GLY A 319 10.50 -39.41 -36.94
N ASP A 320 9.43 -38.72 -37.36
CA ASP A 320 9.01 -37.44 -36.77
C ASP A 320 8.47 -37.62 -35.35
N ALA A 321 7.65 -38.65 -35.13
CA ALA A 321 7.12 -38.99 -33.81
C ALA A 321 8.27 -39.26 -32.82
N ARG A 322 9.33 -39.93 -33.26
CA ARG A 322 10.51 -40.18 -32.44
C ARG A 322 11.24 -38.89 -32.06
N ARG A 323 11.57 -38.04 -33.04
CA ARG A 323 12.25 -36.74 -32.79
C ARG A 323 11.46 -35.84 -31.85
N GLN A 324 10.14 -35.82 -32.01
CA GLN A 324 9.26 -35.01 -31.17
C GLN A 324 9.22 -35.52 -29.73
N LEU A 325 9.16 -36.83 -29.50
CA LEU A 325 9.22 -37.40 -28.14
C LEU A 325 10.56 -37.12 -27.47
N GLU A 326 11.65 -37.15 -28.24
CA GLU A 326 12.99 -36.80 -27.75
C GLU A 326 13.07 -35.30 -27.40
N ALA A 327 12.51 -34.41 -28.24
CA ALA A 327 12.42 -32.97 -27.96
C ALA A 327 11.53 -32.65 -26.74
N ASP A 328 10.35 -33.25 -26.64
CA ASP A 328 9.43 -33.04 -25.51
C ASP A 328 10.05 -33.49 -24.18
N ARG A 329 10.85 -34.57 -24.20
CA ARG A 329 11.64 -35.01 -23.04
C ARG A 329 12.75 -34.02 -22.68
N ALA A 330 13.48 -33.50 -23.67
CA ALA A 330 14.52 -32.50 -23.45
C ALA A 330 13.95 -31.19 -22.88
N ASP A 331 12.81 -30.72 -23.38
CA ASP A 331 12.10 -29.55 -22.88
C ASP A 331 11.62 -29.75 -21.44
N HIS A 332 11.11 -30.96 -21.12
CA HIS A 332 10.73 -31.32 -19.77
C HIS A 332 11.92 -31.26 -18.80
N THR A 333 13.07 -31.82 -19.19
CA THR A 333 14.32 -31.76 -18.42
C THR A 333 14.78 -30.31 -18.23
N ALA A 334 14.77 -29.50 -19.29
CA ALA A 334 15.16 -28.09 -19.24
C ALA A 334 14.27 -27.26 -18.29
N ALA A 335 12.96 -27.52 -18.29
CA ALA A 335 12.02 -26.88 -17.37
C ALA A 335 12.32 -27.22 -15.89
N ILE A 336 12.68 -28.47 -15.61
CA ILE A 336 13.10 -28.89 -14.26
C ILE A 336 14.41 -28.20 -13.86
N ARG A 337 15.41 -28.11 -14.76
CA ARG A 337 16.65 -27.36 -14.50
C ARG A 337 16.40 -25.89 -14.16
N GLY A 338 15.50 -25.24 -14.89
CA GLY A 338 15.10 -23.85 -14.61
C GLY A 338 14.51 -23.68 -13.21
N LYS A 339 13.61 -24.57 -12.79
CA LYS A 339 13.02 -24.58 -11.44
C LYS A 339 14.08 -24.83 -10.36
N LEU A 340 15.00 -25.77 -10.60
CA LEU A 340 16.09 -26.10 -9.69
C LEU A 340 17.02 -24.90 -9.46
N MET A 341 17.37 -24.17 -10.53
CA MET A 341 18.18 -22.95 -10.43
C MET A 341 17.49 -21.86 -9.59
N GLY A 342 16.17 -21.70 -9.76
CA GLY A 342 15.38 -20.80 -8.92
C GLY A 342 15.37 -21.21 -7.45
N ALA A 343 15.14 -22.48 -7.15
CA ALA A 343 15.15 -23.01 -5.79
C ALA A 343 16.53 -22.86 -5.11
N LYS A 344 17.63 -23.13 -5.83
CA LYS A 344 19.00 -22.92 -5.34
C LYS A 344 19.30 -21.44 -5.06
N ALA A 345 18.76 -20.53 -5.87
CA ALA A 345 18.90 -19.10 -5.62
C ALA A 345 18.12 -18.66 -4.37
N ASP A 346 16.92 -19.20 -4.14
CA ASP A 346 16.13 -18.92 -2.93
C ASP A 346 16.86 -19.37 -1.65
N VAL A 347 17.44 -20.57 -1.66
CA VAL A 347 18.30 -21.06 -0.56
C VAL A 347 19.43 -20.07 -0.26
N ARG A 348 20.22 -19.68 -1.28
CA ARG A 348 21.33 -18.72 -1.09
C ARG A 348 20.88 -17.37 -0.54
N ASN A 349 19.79 -16.83 -1.08
CA ASN A 349 19.24 -15.55 -0.61
C ASN A 349 18.77 -15.65 0.84
N ARG A 350 18.18 -16.79 1.22
CA ARG A 350 17.74 -17.02 2.60
C ARG A 350 18.92 -17.20 3.55
N GLU A 351 19.98 -17.88 3.14
CA GLU A 351 21.23 -17.98 3.89
C GLU A 351 21.88 -16.60 4.11
N GLU A 352 21.93 -15.76 3.08
CA GLU A 352 22.43 -14.38 3.18
C GLU A 352 21.58 -13.54 4.15
N TRP A 353 20.26 -13.69 4.10
CA TRP A 353 19.36 -13.01 5.03
C TRP A 353 19.65 -13.37 6.49
N TRP A 354 19.87 -14.66 6.79
CA TRP A 354 20.22 -15.17 8.12
C TRP A 354 21.55 -14.63 8.69
N ARG A 355 22.47 -14.13 7.84
CA ARG A 355 23.71 -13.51 8.32
C ARG A 355 23.51 -12.17 9.02
N SER A 356 22.40 -11.49 8.77
CA SER A 356 22.13 -10.15 9.30
C SER A 356 20.75 -10.01 9.97
N HIS A 357 19.88 -11.01 9.82
CA HIS A 357 18.53 -11.00 10.34
C HIS A 357 18.21 -12.35 10.98
N GLY A 358 17.30 -12.34 11.95
CA GLY A 358 16.77 -13.54 12.60
C GLY A 358 15.26 -13.61 12.43
N THR A 359 14.69 -14.82 12.45
CA THR A 359 13.24 -15.00 12.51
C THR A 359 12.69 -14.55 13.87
N GLU A 360 11.38 -14.30 13.96
CA GLU A 360 10.74 -13.97 15.24
C GLU A 360 10.94 -15.09 16.27
N GLU A 361 10.82 -16.35 15.84
CA GLU A 361 11.08 -17.54 16.67
C GLU A 361 12.55 -17.60 17.12
N PHE A 362 13.50 -17.28 16.24
CA PHE A 362 14.92 -17.23 16.57
C PHE A 362 15.24 -16.16 17.61
N GLU A 363 14.73 -14.93 17.43
CA GLU A 363 14.98 -13.85 18.38
C GLU A 363 14.31 -14.13 19.73
N ALA A 364 13.10 -14.71 19.73
CA ALA A 364 12.43 -15.15 20.96
C ALA A 364 13.24 -16.23 21.69
N ALA A 365 13.65 -17.30 21.00
CA ALA A 365 14.45 -18.37 21.57
C ALA A 365 15.80 -17.87 22.11
N LYS A 366 16.48 -17.02 21.34
CA LYS A 366 17.75 -16.39 21.74
C LYS A 366 17.60 -15.59 23.02
N GLN A 367 16.57 -14.74 23.12
CA GLN A 367 16.31 -13.96 24.34
C GLN A 367 16.09 -14.87 25.56
N ILE A 368 15.30 -15.93 25.41
CA ILE A 368 14.98 -16.88 26.50
C ILE A 368 16.25 -17.62 26.96
N ILE A 369 17.03 -18.14 26.00
CA ILE A 369 18.27 -18.88 26.28
C ILE A 369 19.33 -17.97 26.90
N ASP A 370 19.46 -16.72 26.44
CA ASP A 370 20.46 -15.79 26.98
C ASP A 370 20.15 -15.37 28.42
N VAL A 371 18.87 -15.30 28.83
CA VAL A 371 18.48 -15.07 30.23
C VAL A 371 18.96 -16.23 31.13
N ALA A 372 18.74 -17.48 30.71
CA ALA A 372 19.22 -18.64 31.46
C ALA A 372 20.76 -18.69 31.50
N ARG A 373 21.43 -18.44 30.36
CA ARG A 373 22.90 -18.40 30.28
C ARG A 373 23.51 -17.32 31.15
N ALA A 374 22.88 -16.15 31.26
CA ALA A 374 23.35 -15.07 32.12
C ALA A 374 23.33 -15.49 33.59
N ALA A 375 22.26 -16.15 34.05
CA ALA A 375 22.16 -16.68 35.42
C ALA A 375 23.20 -17.78 35.69
N SER A 376 23.41 -18.70 34.73
CA SER A 376 24.46 -19.73 34.81
C SER A 376 25.86 -19.13 34.86
N ARG A 377 26.12 -18.07 34.08
CA ARG A 377 27.41 -17.36 34.07
C ARG A 377 27.68 -16.67 35.41
N GLU A 378 26.68 -15.99 35.95
CA GLU A 378 26.79 -15.33 37.26
C GLU A 378 27.10 -16.34 38.37
N ALA A 379 26.48 -17.52 38.34
CA ALA A 379 26.79 -18.59 39.28
C ALA A 379 28.20 -19.17 39.11
N ARG A 380 28.69 -19.31 37.86
CA ARG A 380 30.05 -19.78 37.54
C ARG A 380 31.13 -18.83 38.04
N ASP A 381 30.94 -17.53 37.81
CA ASP A 381 31.93 -16.49 38.10
C ASP A 381 31.90 -16.03 39.58
N ALA A 382 30.95 -16.54 40.38
CA ALA A 382 30.79 -16.18 41.78
C ALA A 382 31.82 -16.82 42.72
N ASN A 383 32.17 -16.09 43.78
CA ASN A 383 33.01 -16.62 44.86
C ASN A 383 32.30 -17.74 45.66
N VAL A 384 33.11 -18.53 46.40
CA VAL A 384 32.68 -19.73 47.13
C VAL A 384 31.47 -19.49 48.05
N PHE A 385 31.37 -18.32 48.69
CA PHE A 385 30.29 -18.00 49.63
C PHE A 385 28.93 -17.72 48.94
N LYS A 386 28.93 -17.22 47.71
CA LYS A 386 27.70 -16.89 46.96
C LYS A 386 27.30 -17.99 45.96
N ARG A 387 28.26 -18.80 45.52
CA ARG A 387 28.10 -19.83 44.48
C ARG A 387 26.93 -20.77 44.73
N GLY A 388 26.76 -21.30 45.94
CA GLY A 388 25.68 -22.24 46.25
C GLY A 388 24.26 -21.64 46.12
N ARG A 389 24.07 -20.37 46.48
CA ARG A 389 22.78 -19.68 46.30
C ARG A 389 22.52 -19.38 44.82
N LEU A 390 23.55 -18.94 44.10
CA LEU A 390 23.44 -18.57 42.69
C LEU A 390 23.22 -19.80 41.78
N LEU A 391 23.77 -20.97 42.14
CA LEU A 391 23.49 -22.22 41.42
C LEU A 391 22.01 -22.61 41.52
N ARG A 392 21.39 -22.54 42.71
CA ARG A 392 19.94 -22.79 42.86
C ARG A 392 19.09 -21.77 42.09
N ASN A 393 19.53 -20.51 42.06
CA ASN A 393 18.89 -19.49 41.23
C ASN A 393 19.02 -19.79 39.73
N ALA A 394 20.20 -20.23 39.28
CA ALA A 394 20.42 -20.63 37.89
C ALA A 394 19.57 -21.85 37.51
N GLU A 395 19.41 -22.85 38.40
CA GLU A 395 18.50 -23.99 38.21
C GLU A 395 17.04 -23.55 38.07
N GLN A 396 16.56 -22.67 38.95
CA GLN A 396 15.20 -22.16 38.88
C GLN A 396 14.97 -21.37 37.58
N VAL A 397 15.87 -20.43 37.26
CA VAL A 397 15.77 -19.62 36.04
C VAL A 397 15.83 -20.50 34.79
N ALA A 398 16.70 -21.50 34.76
CA ALA A 398 16.79 -22.45 33.65
C ALA A 398 15.47 -23.22 33.47
N GLY A 399 14.83 -23.69 34.55
CA GLY A 399 13.51 -24.32 34.49
C GLY A 399 12.43 -23.39 33.93
N GLU A 400 12.30 -22.18 34.47
CA GLU A 400 11.31 -21.19 34.00
C GLU A 400 11.53 -20.78 32.53
N GLN A 401 12.80 -20.64 32.10
CA GLN A 401 13.11 -20.34 30.71
C GLN A 401 12.84 -21.55 29.80
N SER A 402 13.03 -22.78 30.28
CA SER A 402 12.73 -23.99 29.50
C SER A 402 11.23 -24.09 29.15
N GLU A 403 10.35 -23.75 30.10
CA GLU A 403 8.90 -23.67 29.83
C GLU A 403 8.55 -22.60 28.80
N LYS A 404 9.17 -21.41 28.92
CA LYS A 404 8.98 -20.32 27.95
C LYS A 404 9.48 -20.70 26.56
N LEU A 405 10.61 -21.40 26.49
CA LEU A 405 11.18 -21.86 25.22
C LEU A 405 10.23 -22.86 24.54
N ARG A 406 9.63 -23.78 25.33
CA ARG A 406 8.62 -24.73 24.85
C ARG A 406 7.37 -24.06 24.28
N GLY A 407 6.98 -22.92 24.84
CA GLY A 407 5.88 -22.11 24.31
C GLY A 407 6.24 -21.29 23.07
N ALA A 408 7.45 -20.72 23.03
CA ALA A 408 7.92 -19.89 21.93
C ALA A 408 8.28 -20.68 20.67
N VAL A 409 8.80 -21.90 20.85
CA VAL A 409 9.23 -22.79 19.77
C VAL A 409 8.72 -24.22 20.04
N PRO A 410 7.42 -24.48 19.84
CA PRO A 410 6.79 -25.74 20.25
C PRO A 410 7.23 -26.96 19.44
N TRP A 411 7.81 -26.75 18.26
CA TRP A 411 8.34 -27.79 17.39
C TRP A 411 9.78 -28.21 17.76
N LEU A 412 10.46 -27.49 18.66
CA LEU A 412 11.81 -27.81 19.09
C LEU A 412 11.80 -29.00 20.05
N GLU A 413 12.53 -30.07 19.73
CA GLU A 413 12.52 -31.32 20.51
C GLU A 413 13.17 -31.16 21.90
N ASP A 414 14.31 -30.47 21.98
CA ASP A 414 15.06 -30.24 23.22
C ASP A 414 14.88 -28.78 23.67
N THR A 415 13.98 -28.55 24.62
CA THR A 415 13.70 -27.24 25.20
C THR A 415 14.24 -27.08 26.62
N ASP A 416 14.90 -28.12 27.16
CA ASP A 416 15.35 -28.15 28.55
C ASP A 416 16.72 -27.48 28.66
N ILE A 417 16.71 -26.20 29.03
CA ILE A 417 17.91 -25.39 29.14
C ILE A 417 18.72 -25.85 30.37
N PRO A 418 19.99 -26.25 30.21
CA PRO A 418 20.83 -26.63 31.34
C PRO A 418 21.15 -25.44 32.25
N SER A 419 21.28 -25.68 33.56
CA SER A 419 21.67 -24.66 34.55
C SER A 419 23.18 -24.42 34.60
N ASP A 420 23.99 -25.35 34.09
CA ASP A 420 25.43 -25.20 33.93
C ASP A 420 25.80 -24.35 32.71
N TRP A 421 26.80 -23.47 32.84
CA TRP A 421 27.14 -22.51 31.79
C TRP A 421 27.68 -23.17 30.52
N ASP A 422 28.55 -24.18 30.64
CA ASP A 422 29.14 -24.85 29.47
C ASP A 422 28.06 -25.62 28.71
N GLN A 423 27.17 -26.29 29.45
CA GLN A 423 26.01 -26.98 28.89
C GLN A 423 25.00 -26.01 28.27
N ALA A 424 24.66 -24.90 28.92
CA ALA A 424 23.76 -23.88 28.40
C ALA A 424 24.32 -23.20 27.14
N ASN A 425 25.64 -23.01 27.08
CA ASN A 425 26.30 -22.47 25.89
C ASN A 425 26.25 -23.45 24.71
N ARG A 426 26.46 -24.75 24.95
CA ARG A 426 26.26 -25.79 23.94
C ARG A 426 24.80 -25.87 23.50
N PHE A 427 23.87 -25.81 24.45
CA PHE A 427 22.43 -25.79 24.19
C PHE A 427 22.06 -24.65 23.24
N ARG A 428 22.53 -23.43 23.50
CA ARG A 428 22.30 -22.27 22.61
C ARG A 428 22.74 -22.54 21.18
N MET A 429 23.94 -23.09 20.98
CA MET A 429 24.44 -23.39 19.64
C MET A 429 23.57 -24.44 18.94
N ARG A 430 23.14 -25.49 19.66
CA ARG A 430 22.22 -26.51 19.12
C ARG A 430 20.85 -25.94 18.78
N ALA A 431 20.26 -25.15 19.67
CA ALA A 431 18.95 -24.53 19.47
C ALA A 431 18.97 -23.53 18.31
N THR A 432 20.00 -22.67 18.22
CA THR A 432 20.21 -21.79 17.05
C THR A 432 20.27 -22.61 15.76
N LYS A 433 21.05 -23.69 15.75
CA LYS A 433 21.17 -24.56 14.57
C LYS A 433 19.82 -25.21 14.22
N ALA A 434 19.08 -25.72 15.20
CA ALA A 434 17.78 -26.36 14.97
C ALA A 434 16.74 -25.39 14.37
N ILE A 435 16.73 -24.12 14.81
CA ILE A 435 15.85 -23.08 14.27
C ILE A 435 16.26 -22.67 12.86
N HIS A 436 17.55 -22.52 12.62
CA HIS A 436 18.05 -22.30 11.27
C HIS A 436 17.65 -23.46 10.34
N ASP A 437 17.91 -24.70 10.76
CA ASP A 437 17.60 -25.88 9.96
C ASP A 437 16.09 -25.96 9.69
N HIS A 438 15.24 -25.72 10.68
CA HIS A 438 13.78 -25.72 10.53
C HIS A 438 13.28 -24.71 9.49
N ASP A 439 13.81 -23.48 9.51
CA ASP A 439 13.47 -22.45 8.51
C ASP A 439 13.99 -22.79 7.10
N MET A 440 15.13 -23.47 7.03
CA MET A 440 15.77 -23.86 5.77
C MET A 440 15.17 -25.13 5.16
N GLN A 441 14.65 -26.06 5.98
CA GLN A 441 14.14 -27.37 5.56
C GLN A 441 13.18 -27.33 4.35
N PRO A 442 12.17 -26.44 4.28
CA PRO A 442 11.26 -26.41 3.13
C PRO A 442 11.97 -26.06 1.82
N ARG A 443 13.01 -25.22 1.88
CA ARG A 443 13.77 -24.76 0.70
C ARG A 443 14.77 -25.79 0.24
N THR A 444 15.53 -26.36 1.19
CA THR A 444 16.49 -27.43 0.89
C THR A 444 15.76 -28.69 0.41
N GLY A 445 14.62 -29.03 1.02
CA GLY A 445 13.80 -30.16 0.59
C GLY A 445 13.24 -30.00 -0.83
N LEU A 446 12.88 -28.78 -1.24
CA LEU A 446 12.47 -28.49 -2.62
C LEU A 446 13.64 -28.65 -3.60
N VAL A 447 14.85 -28.22 -3.23
CA VAL A 447 16.06 -28.46 -4.03
C VAL A 447 16.29 -29.95 -4.19
N ASP A 448 16.26 -30.72 -3.10
CA ASP A 448 16.47 -32.18 -3.14
C ASP A 448 15.39 -32.89 -3.99
N GLU A 449 14.13 -32.46 -3.91
CA GLU A 449 13.05 -32.99 -4.75
C GLU A 449 13.32 -32.71 -6.23
N LEU A 450 13.69 -31.47 -6.57
CA LEU A 450 13.96 -31.07 -7.94
C LEU A 450 15.21 -31.75 -8.49
N GLU A 451 16.23 -32.01 -7.67
CA GLU A 451 17.40 -32.79 -8.05
C GLU A 451 17.04 -34.25 -8.35
N ARG A 452 16.24 -34.90 -7.50
CA ARG A 452 15.74 -36.26 -7.78
C ARG A 452 14.90 -36.33 -9.06
N ARG A 453 14.04 -35.33 -9.27
CA ARG A 453 13.20 -35.24 -10.48
C ARG A 453 14.03 -34.97 -11.72
N LEU A 454 15.06 -34.15 -11.62
CA LEU A 454 15.99 -33.89 -12.70
C LEU A 454 16.73 -35.18 -13.07
N GLU A 455 17.23 -35.91 -12.08
CA GLU A 455 17.93 -37.17 -12.29
C GLU A 455 17.02 -38.22 -12.96
N GLN A 456 15.76 -38.30 -12.56
CA GLN A 456 14.76 -39.17 -13.22
C GLN A 456 14.47 -38.73 -14.67
N ALA A 457 14.37 -37.42 -14.92
CA ALA A 457 14.13 -36.88 -16.25
C ALA A 457 15.34 -37.10 -17.18
N GLU A 458 16.56 -36.90 -16.69
CA GLU A 458 17.80 -37.13 -17.45
C GLU A 458 18.00 -38.61 -17.78
N ARG A 459 17.63 -39.54 -16.87
CA ARG A 459 17.59 -40.98 -17.18
C ARG A 459 16.57 -41.30 -18.27
N ALA A 460 15.37 -40.73 -18.18
CA ALA A 460 14.31 -40.94 -19.17
C ALA A 460 14.61 -40.29 -20.54
N GLU A 461 15.37 -39.19 -20.56
CA GLU A 461 15.89 -38.54 -21.77
C GLU A 461 16.95 -39.39 -22.46
N GLY A 462 17.81 -40.08 -21.69
CA GLY A 462 18.80 -41.03 -22.22
C GLY A 462 18.21 -42.35 -22.74
N GLU A 463 16.98 -42.70 -22.35
CA GLU A 463 16.28 -43.89 -22.82
C GLU A 463 15.57 -43.63 -24.16
N LYS A 464 15.75 -44.52 -25.13
CA LYS A 464 15.04 -44.44 -26.41
C LYS A 464 13.53 -44.61 -26.20
N PRO A 465 12.66 -43.81 -26.86
CA PRO A 465 11.21 -43.99 -26.79
C PRO A 465 10.79 -45.42 -27.20
N SER A 466 9.83 -46.01 -26.47
CA SER A 466 9.33 -47.36 -26.76
C SER A 466 8.64 -47.40 -28.13
N PRO A 467 8.74 -48.51 -28.90
CA PRO A 467 8.03 -48.67 -30.17
C PRO A 467 6.51 -48.44 -30.05
N GLU A 468 5.90 -48.76 -28.91
CA GLU A 468 4.47 -48.50 -28.66
C GLU A 468 4.17 -47.02 -28.50
N GLN A 469 5.06 -46.26 -27.84
CA GLN A 469 4.93 -44.81 -27.67
C GLN A 469 5.11 -44.08 -29.00
N VAL A 470 6.09 -44.50 -29.80
CA VAL A 470 6.34 -43.97 -31.14
C VAL A 470 5.15 -44.28 -32.06
N LYS A 471 4.66 -45.52 -32.05
CA LYS A 471 3.49 -45.92 -32.84
C LYS A 471 2.22 -45.17 -32.43
N ALA A 472 1.97 -45.01 -31.13
CA ALA A 472 0.81 -44.27 -30.64
C ALA A 472 0.84 -42.79 -31.06
N LEU A 473 2.01 -42.15 -31.01
CA LEU A 473 2.17 -40.77 -31.47
C LEU A 473 2.12 -40.68 -33.00
N ALA A 474 2.74 -41.60 -33.73
CA ALA A 474 2.72 -41.64 -35.20
C ALA A 474 1.30 -41.88 -35.75
N LEU A 475 0.49 -42.71 -35.09
CA LEU A 475 -0.93 -42.88 -35.40
C LEU A 475 -1.70 -41.57 -35.16
N ARG A 476 -1.48 -40.89 -34.04
CA ARG A 476 -2.09 -39.58 -33.79
C ARG A 476 -1.66 -38.52 -34.80
N MET A 477 -0.39 -38.52 -35.22
CA MET A 477 0.13 -37.60 -36.24
C MET A 477 -0.47 -37.92 -37.61
N ALA A 478 -0.64 -39.20 -37.95
CA ALA A 478 -1.31 -39.63 -39.19
C ALA A 478 -2.80 -39.28 -39.18
N GLU A 479 -3.51 -39.56 -38.07
CA GLU A 479 -4.91 -39.15 -37.87
C GLU A 479 -5.07 -37.64 -37.87
N GLN A 480 -4.15 -36.87 -37.27
CA GLN A 480 -4.14 -35.42 -37.30
C GLN A 480 -3.85 -34.90 -38.69
N ARG A 481 -2.99 -35.55 -39.48
CA ARG A 481 -2.72 -35.21 -40.88
C ARG A 481 -3.91 -35.52 -41.78
N GLU A 482 -4.63 -36.61 -41.53
CA GLU A 482 -5.88 -36.93 -42.22
C GLU A 482 -7.01 -35.98 -41.81
N ARG A 483 -7.17 -35.70 -40.51
CA ARG A 483 -8.10 -34.68 -40.02
C ARG A 483 -7.72 -33.28 -40.48
N ALA A 484 -6.43 -32.97 -40.63
CA ALA A 484 -5.90 -31.77 -41.27
C ALA A 484 -5.74 -31.94 -42.80
N ALA A 485 -6.26 -33.00 -43.38
CA ALA A 485 -6.57 -33.08 -44.80
C ALA A 485 -8.09 -32.91 -45.00
N GLU A 486 -8.89 -33.25 -43.99
CA GLU A 486 -10.36 -33.15 -43.95
C GLU A 486 -10.91 -31.81 -43.43
N ASP A 487 -10.28 -31.16 -42.44
CA ASP A 487 -10.61 -29.81 -41.91
C ASP A 487 -9.37 -29.08 -41.34
N PRO A 488 -8.51 -28.49 -42.18
CA PRO A 488 -7.16 -28.07 -41.78
C PRO A 488 -6.98 -26.71 -41.11
N THR A 489 -7.89 -26.36 -40.21
CA THR A 489 -7.89 -25.03 -39.56
C THR A 489 -7.74 -24.98 -38.08
N GLN A 490 -7.02 -25.97 -37.59
CA GLN A 490 -6.70 -26.07 -36.19
C GLN A 490 -5.24 -26.38 -35.89
N ASP A 491 -4.31 -26.31 -36.86
CA ASP A 491 -2.89 -26.51 -36.53
C ASP A 491 -1.97 -25.49 -37.23
N MET A 492 -1.63 -24.41 -36.52
CA MET A 492 -0.65 -23.41 -36.92
C MET A 492 0.52 -23.31 -35.93
N ASN A 493 0.73 -24.31 -35.06
CA ASN A 493 1.81 -24.29 -34.08
C ASN A 493 2.50 -25.66 -33.96
N ARG A 494 3.34 -26.01 -34.94
CA ARG A 494 4.48 -26.92 -34.72
C ARG A 494 5.65 -26.57 -35.65
N PRO A 495 6.92 -26.70 -35.23
CA PRO A 495 8.09 -26.31 -36.04
C PRO A 495 8.39 -27.36 -37.12
N GLU A 496 8.85 -26.92 -38.30
CA GLU A 496 9.33 -27.81 -39.36
C GLU A 496 10.65 -28.51 -38.96
N PRO A 497 10.89 -29.77 -39.38
CA PRO A 497 12.15 -30.43 -39.15
C PRO A 497 13.27 -29.83 -40.01
N SER A 498 14.41 -29.58 -39.37
CA SER A 498 15.67 -29.13 -39.95
C SER A 498 16.08 -29.98 -41.16
N GLY A 499 16.04 -29.38 -42.35
CA GLY A 499 16.75 -29.86 -43.54
C GLY A 499 18.13 -29.23 -43.58
N ASP A 500 19.15 -30.00 -43.24
CA ASP A 500 20.54 -29.67 -43.54
C ASP A 500 20.77 -29.73 -45.06
N GLU A 501 21.04 -28.59 -45.69
CA GLU A 501 21.84 -28.50 -46.92
C GLU A 501 22.69 -27.20 -46.87
N PRO A 502 23.98 -27.24 -47.25
CA PRO A 502 24.93 -26.17 -46.99
C PRO A 502 24.76 -25.04 -48.01
N LEU A 503 24.49 -23.83 -47.52
CA LEU A 503 24.49 -22.60 -48.31
C LEU A 503 25.94 -22.20 -48.63
N ASP A 504 26.23 -22.16 -49.93
CA ASP A 504 27.48 -21.68 -50.53
C ASP A 504 27.71 -20.19 -50.19
N LEU A 505 28.78 -19.94 -49.44
CA LEU A 505 29.32 -18.62 -49.13
C LEU A 505 30.43 -18.31 -50.13
N SER A 506 30.07 -17.72 -51.26
CA SER A 506 30.99 -16.95 -52.09
C SER A 506 30.57 -15.48 -52.08
N GLU A 507 31.35 -14.66 -51.38
CA GLU A 507 31.30 -13.21 -51.46
C GLU A 507 31.68 -12.72 -52.87
N PRO A 508 31.31 -11.49 -53.21
CA PRO A 508 32.32 -10.58 -53.71
C PRO A 508 32.41 -9.31 -52.89
N GLU A 509 33.67 -8.99 -52.59
CA GLU A 509 34.16 -7.80 -51.93
C GLU A 509 33.80 -6.50 -52.66
N ASP A 510 33.40 -5.53 -51.84
CA ASP A 510 33.80 -4.12 -51.82
C ASP A 510 33.37 -3.19 -52.97
N LEU A 511 32.67 -2.12 -52.59
CA LEU A 511 33.10 -0.74 -52.83
C LEU A 511 32.29 0.17 -51.89
N GLY A 512 33.01 0.78 -50.94
CA GLY A 512 32.44 1.66 -49.93
C GLY A 512 31.95 3.01 -50.43
N GLU A 513 31.13 3.65 -49.59
CA GLU A 513 31.10 5.09 -49.40
C GLU A 513 30.52 5.40 -48.01
N SER A 514 31.29 6.16 -47.23
CA SER A 514 31.03 6.53 -45.85
C SER A 514 30.01 7.67 -45.75
N GLY A 515 28.91 7.43 -45.03
CA GLY A 515 27.90 8.43 -44.68
C GLY A 515 28.19 9.14 -43.33
N PRO A 516 27.78 10.41 -43.17
CA PRO A 516 28.29 11.30 -42.12
C PRO A 516 27.47 11.16 -40.83
N PHE A 517 27.77 10.19 -39.98
CA PHE A 517 27.15 10.12 -38.64
C PHE A 517 28.04 9.40 -37.62
N GLU A 518 29.28 9.85 -37.47
CA GLU A 518 30.10 9.50 -36.30
C GLU A 518 30.15 10.67 -35.33
N GLU A 519 29.29 10.61 -34.32
CA GLU A 519 29.62 10.92 -32.92
C GLU A 519 28.45 10.46 -32.03
N ARG A 520 28.37 9.15 -31.76
CA ARG A 520 27.48 8.62 -30.72
C ARG A 520 28.30 8.38 -29.46
N SER A 521 28.14 9.26 -28.48
CA SER A 521 28.56 8.96 -27.11
C SER A 521 27.86 7.68 -26.62
N ALA A 522 28.60 6.84 -25.90
CA ALA A 522 28.11 5.55 -25.41
C ALA A 522 26.78 5.67 -24.64
N PRO A 523 25.87 4.68 -24.76
CA PRO A 523 24.57 4.71 -24.09
C PRO A 523 24.75 4.72 -22.56
N ARG A 524 24.14 5.70 -21.90
CA ARG A 524 24.17 5.84 -20.43
C ARG A 524 23.50 4.64 -19.78
N THR A 525 24.14 4.07 -18.77
CA THR A 525 23.60 2.91 -18.06
C THR A 525 22.51 3.34 -17.07
N LYS A 526 21.67 2.40 -16.65
CA LYS A 526 20.64 2.63 -15.60
C LYS A 526 21.23 3.20 -14.30
N ALA A 527 22.47 2.84 -13.97
CA ALA A 527 23.16 3.35 -12.80
C ALA A 527 23.53 4.84 -12.92
N ASP A 528 23.82 5.31 -14.14
CA ASP A 528 24.17 6.71 -14.41
C ASP A 528 22.94 7.61 -14.28
N LEU A 529 21.79 7.16 -14.80
CA LEU A 529 20.52 7.85 -14.67
C LEU A 529 20.06 7.94 -13.20
N LEU A 530 20.25 6.87 -12.41
CA LEU A 530 19.89 6.86 -10.99
C LEU A 530 20.78 7.79 -10.14
N ARG A 531 22.07 7.90 -10.48
CA ARG A 531 22.98 8.87 -9.84
C ARG A 531 22.57 10.31 -10.13
N GLU A 532 22.18 10.60 -11.37
CA GLU A 532 21.75 11.93 -11.79
C GLU A 532 20.42 12.34 -11.14
N ILE A 533 19.47 11.40 -10.99
CA ILE A 533 18.21 11.61 -10.28
C ILE A 533 18.45 11.90 -8.80
N ARG A 534 19.34 11.16 -8.12
CA ARG A 534 19.71 11.45 -6.72
C ARG A 534 20.32 12.84 -6.56
N GLN A 535 21.26 13.22 -7.42
CA GLN A 535 21.87 14.56 -7.37
C GLN A 535 20.89 15.71 -7.65
N ARG A 536 19.83 15.47 -8.43
CA ARG A 536 18.73 16.43 -8.63
C ARG A 536 17.77 16.48 -7.45
N ALA A 537 17.50 15.35 -6.81
CA ALA A 537 16.70 15.29 -5.60
C ALA A 537 17.38 16.07 -4.47
N ASP A 538 18.67 15.79 -4.19
CA ASP A 538 19.43 16.45 -3.11
C ASP A 538 19.53 17.97 -3.30
N ARG A 539 19.67 18.44 -4.55
CA ARG A 539 19.64 19.88 -4.87
C ARG A 539 18.26 20.51 -4.62
N ARG A 540 17.16 19.80 -4.90
CA ARG A 540 15.80 20.27 -4.64
C ARG A 540 15.47 20.29 -3.15
N THR A 541 15.92 19.31 -2.36
CA THR A 541 15.73 19.31 -0.91
C THR A 541 16.50 20.47 -0.26
N GLY A 542 17.73 20.72 -0.68
CA GLY A 542 18.52 21.86 -0.21
C GLY A 542 17.91 23.22 -0.54
N GLN A 543 17.25 23.36 -1.70
CA GLN A 543 16.50 24.58 -2.07
C GLN A 543 15.18 24.73 -1.28
N GLN A 544 14.45 23.65 -1.04
CA GLN A 544 13.23 23.68 -0.22
C GLN A 544 13.51 24.04 1.25
N GLU A 545 14.64 23.58 1.83
CA GLU A 545 15.03 23.94 3.19
C GLU A 545 15.47 25.41 3.31
N ALA A 546 16.05 25.98 2.24
CA ALA A 546 16.39 27.40 2.17
C ALA A 546 15.14 28.29 2.02
N GLU A 547 14.16 27.86 1.24
CA GLU A 547 12.90 28.59 1.03
C GLU A 547 11.94 28.50 2.23
N GLN A 548 11.89 27.36 2.94
CA GLN A 548 11.07 27.24 4.17
C GLN A 548 11.55 28.17 5.30
N ARG A 549 12.84 28.53 5.35
CA ARG A 549 13.36 29.54 6.29
C ARG A 549 12.92 30.97 5.96
N GLN A 550 12.46 31.25 4.73
CA GLN A 550 11.93 32.54 4.33
C GLN A 550 10.41 32.68 4.50
N ILE A 551 9.69 31.58 4.77
CA ILE A 551 8.22 31.57 4.93
C ILE A 551 7.87 31.13 6.36
N ASP A 552 8.34 31.89 7.36
CA ASP A 552 7.74 31.89 8.70
C ASP A 552 6.96 33.20 8.90
N PRO A 553 5.61 33.18 8.91
CA PRO A 553 4.81 34.39 9.13
C PRO A 553 4.86 34.94 10.56
N TRP A 554 5.64 34.35 11.47
CA TRP A 554 5.72 34.76 12.88
C TRP A 554 7.09 35.33 13.32
N GLN A 555 7.99 35.69 12.40
CA GLN A 555 9.21 36.46 12.72
C GLN A 555 9.18 37.92 12.24
N ALA A 556 8.07 38.64 12.44
CA ALA A 556 8.07 40.10 12.32
C ALA A 556 8.45 40.73 13.67
N GLN A 557 9.69 41.23 13.79
CA GLN A 557 10.07 42.12 14.90
C GLN A 557 9.21 43.40 14.85
N PRO A 558 8.70 43.90 15.99
CA PRO A 558 7.95 45.14 16.01
C PRO A 558 8.85 46.34 15.66
N PRO A 559 8.36 47.33 14.91
CA PRO A 559 9.16 48.50 14.52
C PRO A 559 9.53 49.34 15.76
N GLN A 560 10.83 49.68 15.85
CA GLN A 560 11.36 50.61 16.83
C GLN A 560 10.69 51.98 16.68
N ARG A 561 10.00 52.43 17.73
CA ARG A 561 9.57 53.83 17.86
C ARG A 561 10.81 54.72 17.91
N ARG A 562 11.11 55.43 16.84
CA ARG A 562 11.92 56.64 16.89
C ARG A 562 11.01 57.82 17.21
N GLY A 563 11.29 58.46 18.34
CA GLY A 563 10.65 59.69 18.74
C GLY A 563 11.07 60.85 17.83
N HIS A 564 10.14 61.76 17.60
CA HIS A 564 10.44 63.16 17.37
C HIS A 564 9.66 63.95 18.42
N GLY A 565 10.39 64.61 19.30
CA GLY A 565 9.85 65.71 20.10
C GLY A 565 9.71 66.95 19.24
N ARG A 566 8.60 67.66 19.38
CA ARG A 566 8.53 68.94 20.10
C ARG A 566 7.08 69.14 20.56
#